data_AF-A0A1H0R3Y5-F1
#
_entry.id   AF-A0A1H0R3Y5-F1
#
_cell.length_a   1.000
_cell.length_b   1.000
_cell.length_c   1.000
_cell.angle_alpha   90.00
_cell.angle_beta   90.00
_cell.angle_gamma   90.00
#
_symmetry.space_group_name_H-M   'P 1'
#
loop_
_entity.id
_entity.type
_entity.pdbx_description
1 polymer ?
#
loop_
_entity_poly.entity_id
_entity_poly.type
_entity_poly.pdbx_seq_one_letter_code
_entity_poly.pdbx_strand_id
1 'polypeptide(L)' 'MSVLHRPVVRAQLALVRAQLAVVRPTRRGPSGGRAGRERGDVPGWVLITLMTAGLVAALWAVAEDQLSALFTDALDSARR' A
#
# COMPACT_ATOMS: atom_id res chain seq x y z
N MET A 1 -8.61 -28.78 -3.17
CA MET A 1 -7.31 -28.07 -3.10
C MET A 1 -7.48 -26.61 -3.53
N SER A 2 -8.09 -25.75 -2.71
CA SER A 2 -8.45 -24.36 -3.12
C SER A 2 -8.34 -23.33 -1.97
N VAL A 3 -7.54 -23.63 -0.95
CA VAL A 3 -7.51 -22.84 0.31
C VAL A 3 -6.25 -21.97 0.44
N LEU A 4 -5.23 -22.14 -0.41
CA LEU A 4 -3.95 -21.45 -0.25
C LEU A 4 -3.90 -20.01 -0.78
N HIS A 5 -4.81 -19.59 -1.67
CA HIS A 5 -4.74 -18.26 -2.32
C HIS A 5 -5.46 -17.14 -1.54
N ARG A 6 -6.07 -17.46 -0.39
CA ARG A 6 -6.87 -16.50 0.41
C ARG A 6 -6.15 -15.74 1.55
N PRO A 7 -4.95 -16.12 2.05
CA PRO A 7 -4.36 -15.42 3.19
C PRO A 7 -3.74 -14.08 2.77
N VAL A 8 -3.13 -14.00 1.59
CA VAL A 8 -2.50 -12.77 1.08
C VAL A 8 -3.54 -11.67 0.86
N VAL A 9 -4.66 -12.00 0.21
CA VAL A 9 -5.76 -11.06 0.01
C VAL A 9 -6.33 -10.55 1.35
N ARG A 10 -6.38 -11.41 2.38
CA ARG A 10 -6.81 -11.03 3.73
C ARG A 10 -5.79 -10.13 4.45
N ALA A 11 -4.50 -10.40 4.29
CA ALA A 11 -3.43 -9.54 4.82
C ALA A 11 -3.40 -8.17 4.13
N GLN A 12 -3.63 -8.15 2.82
CA GLN A 12 -3.67 -6.94 2.01
C GLN A 12 -4.90 -6.07 2.36
N LEU A 13 -6.06 -6.69 2.59
CA LEU A 13 -7.24 -6.01 3.14
C LEU A 13 -7.02 -5.45 4.55
N ALA A 14 -6.28 -6.15 5.41
CA ALA A 14 -5.93 -5.66 6.74
C ALA A 14 -5.03 -4.41 6.66
N LEU A 15 -4.06 -4.42 5.75
CA LEU A 15 -3.16 -3.30 5.49
C LEU A 15 -3.90 -2.09 4.88
N VAL A 16 -4.81 -2.31 3.92
CA VAL A 16 -5.66 -1.26 3.35
C VAL A 16 -6.55 -0.61 4.42
N ARG A 17 -7.09 -1.42 5.34
CA ARG A 17 -7.88 -0.89 6.48
C ARG A 17 -7.02 -0.16 7.50
N ALA A 18 -5.76 -0.55 7.68
CA ALA A 18 -4.81 0.15 8.55
C ALA A 18 -4.36 1.50 7.96
N GLN A 19 -4.24 1.61 6.62
CA GLN A 19 -3.90 2.87 5.93
C GLN A 19 -4.99 3.95 6.13
N LEU A 20 -6.27 3.56 6.26
CA LEU A 20 -7.37 4.49 6.56
C LEU A 20 -7.32 5.04 7.99
N ALA A 21 -6.64 4.36 8.93
CA ALA A 21 -6.50 4.82 10.32
C ALA A 21 -5.39 5.87 10.51
N VAL A 22 -4.44 5.95 9.56
CA VAL A 22 -3.34 6.93 9.55
C VAL A 22 -3.82 8.33 9.17
N VAL A 23 -5.00 8.45 8.56
CA VAL A 23 -5.66 9.72 8.25
C VAL A 23 -6.27 10.32 9.53
N ARG A 24 -5.42 10.67 10.50
CA ARG A 24 -5.81 11.57 11.58
C ARG A 24 -5.68 13.00 11.04
N PRO A 25 -6.79 13.70 10.75
CA PRO A 25 -6.70 15.06 10.27
C PRO A 25 -6.17 15.93 11.41
N THR A 26 -4.98 16.50 11.19
CA THR A 26 -4.39 17.53 12.03
C THR A 26 -5.31 18.75 12.02
N ARG A 27 -6.13 18.93 13.06
CA ARG A 27 -6.86 20.19 13.26
C ARG A 27 -5.85 21.31 13.50
N ARG A 28 -5.80 22.32 12.60
CA ARG A 28 -5.12 23.60 12.83
C ARG A 28 -6.12 24.76 12.70
N GLY A 29 -6.07 25.67 13.67
CA GLY A 29 -7.01 26.78 13.84
C GLY A 29 -6.83 27.95 12.86
N PRO A 30 -7.66 29.00 12.97
CA PRO A 30 -7.75 30.05 11.96
C PRO A 30 -6.68 31.13 12.18
N SER A 31 -5.90 31.40 11.14
CA SER A 31 -4.98 32.56 11.10
C SER A 31 -5.18 33.28 9.77
N GLY A 32 -5.54 34.55 9.84
CA GLY A 32 -5.69 35.41 8.67
C GLY A 32 -4.33 35.91 8.18
N GLY A 33 -4.11 35.80 6.86
CA GLY A 33 -2.95 36.39 6.19
C GLY A 33 -2.98 36.08 4.69
N ARG A 34 -2.87 37.10 3.84
CA ARG A 34 -2.86 36.98 2.39
C ARG A 34 -1.57 36.27 1.92
N ALA A 35 -1.59 34.95 1.73
CA ALA A 35 -0.60 34.22 0.94
C ALA A 35 -1.23 32.92 0.39
N GLY A 36 -1.41 32.82 -0.94
CA GLY A 36 -2.19 31.78 -1.61
C GLY A 36 -1.61 30.36 -1.62
N ARG A 37 -1.08 29.84 -0.50
CA ARG A 37 -0.56 28.45 -0.38
C ARG A 37 -1.15 27.64 0.77
N GLU A 38 -1.98 28.21 1.62
CA GLU A 38 -2.37 27.55 2.89
C GLU A 38 -3.72 26.80 2.84
N ARG A 39 -4.34 26.69 1.66
CA ARG A 39 -5.55 25.88 1.42
C ARG A 39 -5.33 24.72 0.44
N GLY A 40 -4.09 24.26 0.31
CA GLY A 40 -3.70 23.14 -0.55
C GLY A 40 -3.32 21.85 0.19
N ASP A 41 -3.41 21.82 1.52
CA ASP A 41 -2.79 20.77 2.32
C ASP A 41 -3.79 19.98 3.16
N VAL A 42 -4.83 19.40 2.52
CA VAL A 42 -5.47 18.23 3.14
C VAL A 42 -4.58 17.00 3.08
N PRO A 43 -4.05 16.50 1.94
CA PRO A 43 -2.93 17.09 1.17
C PRO A 43 -2.61 16.53 -0.25
N GLY A 44 -2.00 17.31 -1.15
CA GLY A 44 -1.58 16.77 -2.46
C GLY A 44 -0.65 15.55 -2.40
N TRP A 45 0.14 15.42 -1.33
CA TRP A 45 1.06 14.30 -1.14
C TRP A 45 0.36 12.96 -0.88
N VAL A 46 -0.80 12.93 -0.22
CA VAL A 46 -1.53 11.67 0.06
C VAL A 46 -2.13 11.07 -1.21
N LEU A 47 -2.60 11.90 -2.14
CA LEU A 47 -3.13 11.39 -3.41
C LEU A 47 -2.04 10.67 -4.22
N ILE A 48 -0.82 11.23 -4.23
CA ILE A 48 0.33 10.62 -4.90
C ILE A 48 0.73 9.31 -4.22
N THR A 49 0.78 9.29 -2.87
CA THR A 49 1.11 8.05 -2.14
C THR A 49 0.03 6.99 -2.30
N LEU A 50 -1.25 7.34 -2.32
CA LEU A 50 -2.35 6.41 -2.56
C LEU A 50 -2.33 5.85 -3.98
N MET A 51 -2.06 6.68 -4.99
CA MET A 51 -1.89 6.21 -6.36
C MET A 51 -0.72 5.23 -6.47
N THR A 52 0.41 5.59 -5.85
CA THR A 52 1.63 4.77 -5.88
C THR A 52 1.42 3.45 -5.14
N ALA A 53 0.80 3.49 -3.96
CA ALA A 53 0.45 2.28 -3.19
C ALA A 53 -0.52 1.38 -3.97
N GLY A 54 -1.48 1.96 -4.69
CA GLY A 54 -2.39 1.22 -5.57
C GLY A 54 -1.67 0.53 -6.73
N LEU A 55 -0.77 1.25 -7.42
CA LEU A 55 0.03 0.69 -8.52
C LEU A 55 0.97 -0.42 -8.03
N VAL A 56 1.65 -0.23 -6.91
CA VAL A 56 2.56 -1.22 -6.33
C VAL A 56 1.78 -2.46 -5.88
N ALA A 57 0.61 -2.30 -5.25
CA ALA A 57 -0.24 -3.42 -4.85
C ALA A 57 -0.76 -4.21 -6.06
N ALA A 58 -1.11 -3.53 -7.16
CA ALA A 58 -1.51 -4.18 -8.40
C ALA A 58 -0.36 -4.97 -9.03
N LEU A 59 0.85 -4.40 -9.05
CA LEU A 59 2.04 -5.09 -9.56
C LEU A 59 2.41 -6.29 -8.70
N TRP A 60 2.31 -6.15 -7.37
CA TRP A 60 2.60 -7.24 -6.43
C TRP A 60 1.64 -8.42 -6.57
N ALA A 61 0.36 -8.16 -6.83
CA ALA A 61 -0.63 -9.21 -7.08
C ALA A 61 -0.29 -10.10 -8.30
N VAL A 62 0.44 -9.57 -9.28
CA VAL A 62 0.92 -10.34 -10.44
C VAL A 62 2.26 -11.04 -10.12
N ALA A 63 3.08 -10.45 -9.25
CA ALA A 63 4.42 -10.95 -8.95
C ALA A 63 4.47 -12.14 -7.96
N GLU A 64 3.44 -12.33 -7.12
CA GLU A 64 3.41 -13.34 -6.05
C GLU A 64 3.70 -14.78 -6.55
N ASP A 65 3.00 -15.18 -7.62
CA ASP A 65 3.05 -16.55 -8.12
C ASP A 65 4.43 -16.90 -8.69
N GLN A 66 5.01 -15.98 -9.47
CA GLN A 66 6.33 -16.18 -10.05
C GLN A 66 7.43 -16.17 -8.99
N LEU A 67 7.34 -15.30 -7.98
CA LEU A 67 8.34 -15.25 -6.92
C LEU A 67 8.32 -16.54 -6.08
N SER A 68 7.15 -17.11 -5.85
CA SER A 68 7.01 -18.38 -5.13
C SER A 68 7.62 -19.54 -5.92
N ALA A 69 7.36 -19.60 -7.24
CA ALA A 69 7.96 -20.59 -8.12
C ALA A 69 9.50 -20.51 -8.10
N LEU A 70 10.06 -19.30 -8.32
CA LEU A 70 11.51 -19.09 -8.32
C LEU A 70 12.14 -19.40 -6.96
N PHE A 71 11.44 -19.11 -5.85
CA PHE A 71 11.91 -19.41 -4.51
C PHE A 71 11.95 -20.93 -4.25
N THR A 72 10.91 -21.66 -4.65
CA THR A 72 10.88 -23.13 -4.54
C THR A 72 12.00 -23.76 -5.38
N ASP A 73 12.17 -23.31 -6.62
CA ASP A 73 13.23 -23.79 -7.51
C ASP A 73 14.62 -23.53 -6.92
N ALA A 74 14.84 -22.36 -6.33
CA ALA A 74 16.10 -22.00 -5.69
C ALA A 74 16.41 -22.86 -4.45
N LEU A 75 15.40 -23.18 -3.63
CA LEU A 75 15.57 -24.06 -2.47
C LEU A 75 15.91 -25.49 -2.88
N ASP A 76 15.25 -26.03 -3.90
CA ASP A 76 15.54 -27.36 -4.44
C ASP A 76 16.92 -27.41 -5.12
N SER A 77 17.39 -26.31 -5.70
CA SER A 77 18.74 -26.19 -6.20
C SER A 77 19.78 -26.12 -5.09
N ALA A 78 19.54 -25.36 -4.02
CA ALA A 78 20.48 -25.19 -2.91
C ALA A 78 20.62 -26.43 -2.03
N ARG A 79 19.63 -27.34 -2.09
CA ARG A 79 19.62 -28.61 -1.36
C ARG A 79 20.41 -29.72 -2.07
N ARG A 80 20.67 -29.58 -3.37
CA ARG A 80 21.52 -30.49 -4.15
C ARG A 80 22.99 -30.11 -4.00
#